data_AF-A0A1Q7XX86-F1
#
_entry.id   AF-A0A1Q7XX86-F1
#
_cell.length_a   1.000
_cell.length_b   1.000
_cell.length_c   1.000
_cell.angle_alpha   90.00
_cell.angle_beta   90.00
_cell.angle_gamma   90.00
#
_symmetry.space_group_name_H-M   'P 1'
#
loop_
_entity.id
_entity.type
_entity.pdbx_description
1 polymer ?
#
loop_
_entity_poly.entity_id
_entity_poly.type
_entity_poly.pdbx_seq_one_letter_code
_entity_poly.pdbx_strand_id
1 'polypeptide(L)'
;MRIVHYLHLEPLDREAFSAMIDHAFKAAGATQNILADSARELLFRTSRGLPRVAAHLLHRALYEAHERNQNFIDDHAMEAAIEQSPVGQVVLA
;
A
#
# COMPACT_ATOMS: atom_id res chain seq x y z
N MET A 1 -2.58 17.09 25.99
CA MET A 1 -3.78 17.44 25.20
C MET A 1 -3.75 16.69 23.87
N ARG A 2 -4.87 16.10 23.43
CA ARG A 2 -4.99 15.45 22.11
C ARG A 2 -5.77 16.38 21.19
N ILE A 3 -5.16 16.84 20.11
CA ILE A 3 -5.83 17.62 19.06
C ILE A 3 -6.24 16.65 17.96
N VAL A 4 -7.52 16.66 17.60
CA VAL A 4 -8.08 15.83 16.51
C VAL A 4 -8.70 16.77 15.48
N HIS A 5 -8.31 16.61 14.22
CA HIS A 5 -8.86 17.35 13.09
C HIS A 5 -9.24 16.36 11.98
N TYR A 6 -10.42 16.53 11.40
CA TYR A 6 -10.91 15.66 10.34
C TYR A 6 -10.55 16.27 9.00
N LEU A 7 -9.76 15.54 8.21
CA LEU A 7 -9.42 15.92 6.84
C LEU A 7 -10.01 14.87 5.89
N HIS A 8 -10.70 15.32 4.85
CA HIS A 8 -11.08 14.46 3.74
C HIS A 8 -9.99 14.53 2.68
N LEU A 9 -9.35 13.40 2.39
CA LEU A 9 -8.37 13.29 1.32
C LEU A 9 -9.09 12.76 0.09
N GLU A 10 -9.02 13.54 -0.99
CA GLU A 10 -9.47 13.09 -2.30
C GLU A 10 -8.59 11.94 -2.80
N PRO A 11 -9.15 10.99 -3.57
CA PRO A 11 -8.38 9.97 -4.26
C PRO A 11 -7.30 10.57 -5.16
N LEU A 12 -6.11 9.99 -5.13
CA LEU A 12 -5.05 10.32 -6.08
C LEU A 12 -5.35 9.69 -7.44
N ASP A 13 -4.92 10.39 -8.50
CA ASP A 13 -4.82 9.77 -9.81
C ASP A 13 -3.70 8.70 -9.84
N ARG A 14 -3.67 7.93 -10.92
CA ARG A 14 -2.73 6.81 -11.08
C ARG A 14 -1.26 7.26 -11.04
N GLU A 15 -0.96 8.43 -11.60
CA GLU A 15 0.41 8.95 -11.71
C GLU A 15 0.90 9.47 -10.37
N ALA A 16 0.10 10.26 -9.67
CA ALA A 16 0.38 10.78 -8.34
C ALA A 16 0.42 9.65 -7.30
N PHE A 17 -0.45 8.65 -7.41
CA PHE A 17 -0.37 7.44 -6.61
C PHE A 17 0.96 6.72 -6.82
N SER A 18 1.35 6.58 -8.07
CA SER A 18 2.61 5.97 -8.43
C SER A 18 3.78 6.75 -7.83
N ALA A 19 3.84 8.06 -8.05
CA ALA A 19 4.87 8.93 -7.48
C ALA A 19 4.91 8.87 -5.95
N MET A 20 3.75 8.76 -5.29
CA MET A 20 3.66 8.60 -3.83
C MET A 20 4.36 7.32 -3.35
N ILE A 21 4.12 6.19 -4.02
CA ILE A 21 4.74 4.91 -3.66
C ILE A 21 6.25 4.95 -3.87
N ASP A 22 6.71 5.48 -5.01
CA ASP A 22 8.13 5.60 -5.30
C ASP A 22 8.84 6.52 -4.30
N HIS A 23 8.19 7.64 -3.93
CA HIS A 23 8.67 8.53 -2.89
C HIS A 23 8.75 7.82 -1.52
N ALA A 24 7.73 7.04 -1.15
CA ALA A 24 7.70 6.32 0.12
C ALA A 24 8.86 5.31 0.21
N PHE A 25 9.13 4.55 -0.85
CA PHE A 25 10.26 3.62 -0.89
C PHE A 25 11.60 4.34 -0.83
N LYS A 26 11.74 5.44 -1.57
CA LYS A 26 12.95 6.27 -1.50
C LYS A 26 13.17 6.84 -0.09
N ALA A 27 12.12 7.30 0.57
CA ALA A 27 12.17 7.82 1.93
C ALA A 27 12.53 6.72 2.96
N ALA A 28 12.07 5.49 2.73
CA ALA A 28 12.45 4.33 3.53
C ALA A 28 13.89 3.83 3.26
N GLY A 29 14.59 4.40 2.28
CA GLY A 29 15.96 4.03 1.92
C GLY A 29 16.06 2.81 0.99
N ALA A 30 14.98 2.42 0.32
CA ALA A 30 15.03 1.36 -0.68
C ALA A 30 15.93 1.76 -1.85
N THR A 31 16.92 0.92 -2.15
CA THR A 31 17.89 1.14 -3.24
C THR A 31 17.46 0.48 -4.56
N GLN A 32 16.55 -0.48 -4.48
CA GLN A 32 16.03 -1.26 -5.60
C GLN A 32 14.50 -1.27 -5.58
N ASN A 33 13.88 -1.55 -6.72
CA ASN A 33 12.44 -1.73 -6.76
C ASN A 33 12.08 -3.05 -6.05
N ILE A 34 11.36 -2.95 -4.94
CA ILE A 34 10.94 -4.09 -4.11
C ILE A 34 9.48 -4.48 -4.32
N LEU A 35 8.79 -3.84 -5.28
CA LEU A 35 7.37 -4.05 -5.55
C LEU A 35 7.16 -4.44 -7.02
N ALA A 36 6.43 -5.53 -7.26
CA ALA A 36 5.99 -5.90 -8.60
C ALA A 36 5.02 -4.87 -9.18
N ASP A 37 5.10 -4.61 -10.49
CA ASP A 37 4.18 -3.70 -11.17
C ASP A 37 2.72 -4.19 -11.09
N SER A 38 2.51 -5.51 -11.12
CA SER A 38 1.21 -6.15 -10.91
C SER A 38 0.68 -5.95 -9.49
N ALA A 39 1.53 -6.12 -8.46
CA ALA A 39 1.16 -5.88 -7.07
C ALA A 39 0.86 -4.39 -6.80
N ARG A 40 1.57 -3.48 -7.49
CA ARG A 40 1.29 -2.04 -7.45
C ARG A 40 -0.08 -1.72 -8.05
N GLU A 41 -0.45 -2.36 -9.16
CA GLU A 41 -1.78 -2.21 -9.75
C GLU A 41 -2.87 -2.72 -8.80
N LEU A 42 -2.65 -3.89 -8.20
CA LEU A 42 -3.57 -4.48 -7.24
C LEU A 42 -3.79 -3.57 -6.03
N LEU A 43 -2.70 -2.95 -5.54
CA LEU A 43 -2.74 -1.98 -4.46
C LEU A 43 -3.55 -0.73 -4.84
N PHE A 44 -3.34 -0.18 -6.05
CA PHE A 44 -4.10 0.97 -6.53
C PHE A 44 -5.60 0.67 -6.63
N ARG A 45 -5.96 -0.47 -7.23
CA ARG A 45 -7.35 -0.90 -7.39
C ARG A 45 -8.04 -1.11 -6.05
N THR A 46 -7.37 -1.77 -5.11
CA THR A 46 -7.93 -2.07 -3.79
C THR A 46 -8.02 -0.81 -2.91
N SER A 47 -7.05 0.09 -3.00
CA SER A 47 -7.07 1.34 -2.23
C SER A 47 -7.97 2.42 -2.83
N ARG A 48 -8.43 2.25 -4.08
CA ARG A 48 -9.15 3.26 -4.88
C ARG A 48 -8.40 4.61 -4.95
N GLY A 49 -7.06 4.58 -4.88
CA GLY A 49 -6.21 5.77 -4.89
C GLY A 49 -6.13 6.54 -3.57
N LEU A 50 -6.72 6.03 -2.47
CA LEU A 50 -6.65 6.70 -1.17
C LEU A 50 -5.29 6.49 -0.50
N PRO A 51 -4.51 7.56 -0.24
CA PRO A 51 -3.15 7.44 0.31
C PRO A 51 -3.07 6.65 1.61
N ARG A 52 -4.02 6.91 2.52
CA ARG A 52 -4.03 6.30 3.85
C ARG A 52 -4.29 4.79 3.79
N VAL A 53 -5.19 4.37 2.90
CA VAL A 53 -5.52 2.95 2.70
C VAL A 53 -4.35 2.23 2.05
N ALA A 54 -3.78 2.82 1.00
CA ALA A 54 -2.63 2.26 0.32
C ALA A 54 -1.40 2.10 1.23
N ALA A 55 -1.08 3.10 2.04
CA ALA A 55 0.02 3.01 2.99
C ALA A 55 -0.20 1.88 4.01
N HIS A 56 -1.43 1.71 4.50
CA HIS A 56 -1.77 0.64 5.44
C HIS A 56 -1.63 -0.75 4.82
N LEU A 57 -2.16 -0.94 3.62
CA LEU A 57 -2.04 -2.20 2.87
C LEU A 57 -0.58 -2.50 2.51
N LEU A 58 0.18 -1.49 2.07
CA LEU A 58 1.59 -1.65 1.72
C LEU A 58 2.45 -2.06 2.92
N HIS A 59 2.24 -1.45 4.09
CA HIS A 59 2.92 -1.88 5.32
C HIS A 59 2.60 -3.33 5.68
N ARG A 60 1.35 -3.76 5.48
CA ARG A 60 0.98 -5.16 5.73
C ARG A 60 1.65 -6.09 4.73
N ALA A 61 1.71 -5.73 3.44
CA ALA A 61 2.40 -6.50 2.42
C ALA A 61 3.90 -6.64 2.71
N LEU A 62 4.55 -5.59 3.22
CA LEU A 62 5.94 -5.65 3.68
C LEU A 62 6.12 -6.65 4.83
N TYR A 63 5.18 -6.67 5.78
CA TYR A 63 5.19 -7.62 6.89
C TYR A 63 5.01 -9.07 6.39
N GLU A 64 4.06 -9.30 5.49
CA GLU A 64 3.81 -10.62 4.89
C GLU A 64 5.02 -11.13 4.09
N ALA A 65 5.65 -10.26 3.30
CA ALA A 65 6.88 -10.60 2.58
C ALA A 65 8.02 -10.96 3.56
N HIS A 66 8.13 -10.23 4.66
CA HIS A 66 9.13 -10.52 5.69
C HIS A 66 8.91 -11.87 6.37
N GLU A 67 7.67 -12.19 6.79
CA GLU A 67 7.33 -13.50 7.37
C GLU A 67 7.64 -14.66 6.41
N ARG A 68 7.54 -14.42 5.10
CA ARG A 68 7.87 -15.36 4.03
C ARG A 68 9.36 -15.39 3.67
N ASN A 69 10.20 -14.61 4.35
CA ASN A 69 11.62 -14.42 4.03
C ASN A 69 11.87 -13.94 2.58
N GLN A 70 10.95 -13.13 2.04
CA GLN A 70 11.03 -12.52 0.72
C GLN A 70 11.50 -11.07 0.82
N ASN A 71 12.44 -10.68 -0.03
CA ASN A 71 12.92 -9.30 -0.15
C ASN A 71 12.15 -8.49 -1.22
N PHE A 72 11.12 -9.08 -1.80
CA PHE A 72 10.34 -8.55 -2.91
C PHE A 72 8.87 -8.85 -2.68
N ILE A 73 8.01 -7.86 -2.92
CA ILE A 73 6.56 -7.98 -2.81
C ILE A 73 6.01 -8.44 -4.15
N ASP A 74 5.58 -9.69 -4.18
CA ASP A 74 4.84 -10.29 -5.28
C ASP A 74 3.32 -10.11 -5.09
N ASP A 75 2.56 -10.57 -6.08
CA ASP A 75 1.09 -10.50 -6.05
C ASP A 75 0.53 -11.30 -4.87
N HIS A 76 1.13 -12.45 -4.54
CA HIS A 76 0.67 -13.31 -3.45
C HIS A 76 0.83 -12.63 -2.09
N ALA A 77 1.94 -11.95 -1.82
CA ALA A 77 2.15 -11.22 -0.59
C ALA A 77 1.17 -10.04 -0.48
N MET A 78 0.87 -9.38 -1.60
CA MET A 78 -0.11 -8.30 -1.63
C MET A 78 -1.54 -8.80 -1.42
N GLU A 79 -1.94 -9.90 -2.06
CA GLU A 79 -3.25 -10.53 -1.87
C GLU A 79 -3.45 -10.97 -0.42
N ALA A 80 -2.46 -11.64 0.17
CA ALA A 80 -2.49 -12.03 1.57
C ALA A 80 -2.65 -10.82 2.49
N ALA A 81 -1.97 -9.71 2.19
CA ALA A 81 -2.10 -8.48 2.96
C ALA A 81 -3.50 -7.84 2.83
N ILE A 82 -4.14 -7.95 1.66
CA ILE A 82 -5.50 -7.46 1.43
C ILE A 82 -6.52 -8.30 2.19
N GLU A 83 -6.43 -9.63 2.12
CA GLU A 83 -7.35 -10.56 2.78
C GLU A 83 -7.34 -10.39 4.30
N GLN A 84 -6.16 -10.19 4.88
CA GLN A 84 -6.00 -10.04 6.33
C GLN A 84 -6.33 -8.64 6.83
N SER A 85 -6.41 -7.64 5.94
CA SER A 85 -6.69 -6.26 6.35
C SER A 85 -8.19 -6.00 6.43
N PRO A 86 -8.71 -5.57 7.59
CA PRO A 86 -10.12 -5.18 7.72
C PRO A 86 -10.45 -3.97 6.82
N VAL A 87 -9.45 -3.17 6.43
CA VAL A 87 -9.63 -2.04 5.49
C VAL A 87 -9.85 -2.53 4.06
N GLY A 88 -9.22 -3.65 3.66
CA GLY A 88 -9.45 -4.26 2.34
C GLY A 88 -10.90 -4.74 2.18
N GLN A 89 -11.48 -5.29 3.24
CA GLN A 89 -12.87 -5.75 3.27
C GLN A 89 -13.89 -4.60 3.20
N VAL A 90 -13.60 -3.44 3.80
CA VAL A 90 -14.50 -2.28 3.78
C VAL A 90 -14.49 -1.55 2.43
N VAL A 91 -13.39 -1.62 1.68
CA VAL A 91 -13.30 -1.00 0.34
C VAL A 91 -13.81 -1.93 -0.77
N LEU A 92 -13.97 -3.22 -0.49
CA LEU A 92 -14.55 -4.20 -1.42
C LEU A 92 -16.05 -4.49 -1.19
N ALA A 93 -16.62 -4.04 -0.07
CA ALA A 93 -18.06 -4.00 0.20
C ALA A 93 -18.71 -2.75 -0.42
#